data_AF-A0A7Y6UC89-F1
#
_entry.id   AF-A0A7Y6UC89-F1
#
_cell.length_a   1.000
_cell.length_b   1.000
_cell.length_c   1.000
_cell.angle_alpha   90.00
_cell.angle_beta   90.00
_cell.angle_gamma   90.00
#
_symmetry.space_group_name_H-M   'P 1'
#
loop_
_entity.id
_entity.type
_entity.pdbx_description
1 polymer ?
#
loop_
_entity_poly.entity_id
_entity_poly.type
_entity_poly.pdbx_seq_one_letter_code
_entity_poly.pdbx_strand_id
1 'polypeptide(L)'
;IYGLVGLKTHAKIILIVRKEADGIKRYVHLGTGNYNDNTAKLYTDMGLLTANDQFGSDASAFFNLLSGYSQPPLWNKLVMAPLGLRDKIYELI
;
A
#
# COMPACT_ATOMS: atom_id res chain seq x y z
N ILE A 1 1.47 14.22 6.32
CA ILE A 1 0.02 14.02 6.13
C ILE A 1 -0.44 13.10 7.24
N TYR A 2 -1.42 13.53 8.05
CA TYR A 2 -2.09 12.62 8.98
C TYR A 2 -3.11 11.82 8.19
N GLY A 3 -3.24 10.52 8.49
CA GLY A 3 -4.21 9.66 7.80
C GLY A 3 -5.67 10.10 8.05
N LEU A 4 -6.61 9.28 7.58
CA LEU A 4 -8.04 9.53 7.78
C LEU A 4 -8.39 9.76 9.27
N VAL A 5 -9.16 10.81 9.54
CA VAL A 5 -9.58 11.16 10.91
C VAL A 5 -10.28 9.98 11.56
N GLY A 6 -9.88 9.65 12.80
CA GLY A 6 -10.42 8.52 13.54
C GLY A 6 -9.84 7.15 13.17
N LEU A 7 -8.94 7.07 12.18
CA LEU A 7 -8.28 5.84 11.78
C LEU A 7 -6.75 5.93 11.91
N LYS A 8 -6.15 4.82 12.33
CA LYS A 8 -4.68 4.65 12.31
C LYS A 8 -4.29 3.86 11.06
N THR A 9 -3.28 4.35 10.34
CA THR A 9 -2.69 3.60 9.22
C THR A 9 -1.66 2.60 9.75
N HIS A 10 -1.93 1.30 9.60
CA HIS A 10 -0.99 0.25 10.01
C HIS A 10 -0.25 -0.41 8.84
N ALA A 11 -0.70 -0.20 7.59
CA ALA A 11 -0.05 -0.75 6.41
C ALA A 11 1.35 -0.15 6.22
N LYS A 12 2.32 -0.97 5.80
CA LYS A 12 3.68 -0.53 5.47
C LYS A 12 3.88 -0.59 3.97
N ILE A 13 3.68 0.56 3.36
CA ILE A 13 3.72 0.74 1.91
C ILE A 13 4.66 1.90 1.63
N ILE A 14 5.59 1.72 0.69
CA ILE A 14 6.37 2.80 0.08
C ILE A 14 6.02 2.83 -1.39
N LEU A 15 5.74 4.02 -1.91
CA LEU A 15 5.55 4.28 -3.34
C LEU A 15 6.62 5.26 -3.81
N ILE A 16 7.41 4.85 -4.79
CA ILE A 16 8.36 5.70 -5.51
C ILE A 16 7.77 5.97 -6.88
N VAL A 17 7.54 7.24 -7.20
CA VAL A 17 7.11 7.69 -8.53
C VAL A 17 8.31 8.34 -9.20
N ARG A 18 8.76 7.75 -10.31
CA ARG A 18 9.96 8.18 -11.04
C ARG A 18 9.60 8.52 -12.48
N LYS A 19 10.11 9.64 -12.97
CA LYS A 19 10.11 9.95 -14.40
C LYS A 19 11.27 9.22 -15.07
N GLU A 20 10.96 8.34 -16.00
CA GLU A 20 11.87 7.57 -16.84
C GLU A 20 11.71 8.00 -18.30
N ALA A 21 12.54 7.47 -19.21
CA ALA A 21 12.56 7.90 -20.61
C ALA A 21 11.24 7.61 -21.34
N ASP A 22 10.56 6.55 -20.96
CA ASP A 22 9.29 6.04 -21.50
C ASP A 22 8.05 6.57 -20.76
N GLY A 23 8.22 7.34 -19.68
CA GLY A 23 7.11 7.96 -18.96
C GLY A 23 7.26 7.92 -17.44
N ILE A 24 6.15 7.82 -16.73
CA ILE A 24 6.14 7.72 -15.27
C ILE A 24 6.12 6.25 -14.86
N LYS A 25 7.16 5.81 -14.16
CA LYS A 25 7.23 4.48 -13.55
C LYS A 25 6.98 4.55 -12.04
N ARG A 26 6.34 3.50 -11.52
CA ARG A 26 6.05 3.35 -10.09
C ARG A 26 6.75 2.11 -9.56
N TYR A 27 7.43 2.26 -8.44
CA TYR A 27 8.01 1.17 -7.67
C TYR A 27 7.35 1.14 -6.30
N VAL A 28 6.93 -0.05 -5.87
CA VAL A 28 6.18 -0.24 -4.63
C VAL A 28 6.91 -1.24 -3.75
N HIS A 29 7.07 -0.88 -2.48
CA HIS A 29 7.42 -1.84 -1.44
C HIS A 29 6.22 -2.06 -0.52
N LEU A 30 5.89 -3.33 -0.26
CA LEU A 30 4.87 -3.76 0.70
C LEU A 30 5.53 -4.62 1.78
N GLY A 31 5.42 -4.21 3.04
CA GLY A 31 6.02 -4.91 4.17
C GLY A 31 4.98 -5.46 5.15
N THR A 32 5.27 -6.63 5.75
CA THR A 32 4.55 -7.12 6.93
C THR A 32 4.99 -6.37 8.20
N GLY A 33 6.28 -6.01 8.25
CA GLY A 33 6.94 -5.31 9.35
C GLY A 33 7.01 -3.81 9.19
N ASN A 34 7.41 -3.12 10.26
CA ASN A 34 7.69 -1.68 10.22
C ASN A 34 9.10 -1.38 9.66
N TYR A 35 9.35 -0.12 9.30
CA TYR A 35 10.62 0.33 8.73
C TYR A 35 11.68 0.74 9.77
N ASN A 36 11.51 0.38 11.05
CA ASN A 36 12.46 0.71 12.11
C ASN A 36 13.60 -0.33 12.12
N ASP A 37 14.80 0.15 11.80
CA ASP A 37 16.03 -0.62 11.68
C ASP A 37 16.44 -1.34 12.98
N ASN A 38 16.16 -0.74 14.13
CA ASN A 38 16.44 -1.35 15.43
C ASN A 38 15.58 -2.59 15.66
N THR A 39 14.30 -2.53 15.27
CA THR A 39 13.38 -3.67 15.44
C THR A 39 13.46 -4.68 14.31
N ALA A 40 13.92 -4.28 13.11
CA ALA A 40 14.06 -5.16 11.94
C ALA A 40 15.05 -6.32 12.20
N LYS A 41 15.98 -6.16 13.13
CA LYS A 41 16.90 -7.25 13.54
C LYS A 41 16.28 -8.25 14.50
N LEU A 42 15.20 -7.87 15.16
CA LEU A 42 14.55 -8.66 16.22
C LEU A 42 13.35 -9.45 15.69
N TYR A 43 12.64 -8.91 14.70
CA TYR A 43 11.45 -9.54 14.12
C TYR A 43 11.75 -10.13 12.74
N THR A 44 11.10 -11.24 12.44
CA THR A 44 11.11 -11.81 11.09
C THR A 44 9.92 -11.26 10.32
N ASP A 45 10.22 -10.59 9.21
CA ASP A 45 9.23 -9.96 8.34
C ASP A 45 9.53 -10.24 6.87
N MET A 46 8.52 -10.07 6.02
CA MET A 46 8.65 -10.14 4.57
C MET A 46 8.41 -8.78 3.92
N GLY A 47 9.18 -8.50 2.87
CA GLY A 47 9.02 -7.33 2.02
C GLY A 47 8.89 -7.74 0.56
N LEU A 48 7.87 -7.21 -0.12
CA LEU A 48 7.69 -7.34 -1.57
C LEU A 48 8.06 -6.01 -2.22
N LEU A 49 9.14 -5.99 -3.00
CA LEU A 49 9.50 -4.87 -3.87
C LEU A 49 9.12 -5.19 -5.31
N THR A 50 8.32 -4.34 -5.95
CA THR A 50 7.79 -4.58 -7.31
C THR A 50 7.64 -3.31 -8.12
N ALA A 51 7.78 -3.42 -9.44
CA ALA A 51 7.47 -2.38 -10.42
C ALA A 51 6.24 -2.74 -11.28
N ASN A 52 5.41 -3.68 -10.81
CA ASN A 52 4.19 -4.08 -11.47
C ASN A 52 3.16 -2.95 -11.44
N ASP A 53 2.61 -2.60 -12.60
CA ASP A 53 1.76 -1.42 -12.75
C ASP A 53 0.44 -1.50 -11.99
N GLN A 54 -0.11 -2.71 -11.77
CA GLN A 54 -1.33 -2.90 -10.99
C GLN A 54 -1.09 -2.61 -9.50
N PHE A 55 0.03 -3.09 -8.95
CA PHE A 55 0.46 -2.73 -7.59
C PHE A 55 0.76 -1.24 -7.47
N GLY A 56 1.40 -0.64 -8.48
CA GLY A 56 1.67 0.79 -8.54
C GLY A 56 0.41 1.66 -8.56
N SER A 57 -0.61 1.25 -9.31
CA SER A 57 -1.92 1.90 -9.38
C SER A 57 -2.61 1.85 -8.02
N ASP A 58 -2.72 0.67 -7.42
CA ASP A 58 -3.36 0.48 -6.12
C ASP A 58 -2.63 1.24 -5.00
N ALA A 59 -1.29 1.26 -4.99
CA ALA A 59 -0.53 2.03 -4.03
C ALA A 59 -0.76 3.55 -4.19
N SER A 60 -0.89 4.04 -5.43
CA SER A 60 -1.22 5.45 -5.67
C SER A 60 -2.62 5.79 -5.14
N ALA A 61 -3.59 4.92 -5.41
CA ALA A 61 -4.95 5.04 -4.88
C ALA A 61 -4.99 5.04 -3.34
N PHE A 62 -4.22 4.15 -2.71
CA PHE A 62 -4.10 4.08 -1.25
C PHE A 62 -3.61 5.41 -0.65
N PHE A 63 -2.55 6.01 -1.22
CA PHE A 63 -2.04 7.29 -0.72
C PHE A 63 -2.98 8.48 -1.02
N ASN A 64 -3.72 8.45 -2.13
CA ASN A 64 -4.74 9.46 -2.43
C ASN A 64 -5.86 9.41 -1.38
N LEU A 65 -6.36 8.21 -1.07
CA LEU A 65 -7.39 8.02 -0.04
C LEU A 65 -6.92 8.52 1.33
N LEU A 66 -5.66 8.23 1.71
CA LEU A 66 -5.07 8.71 2.97
C LEU A 66 -4.89 10.23 3.03
N SER A 67 -4.67 10.89 1.89
CA SER A 67 -4.54 12.36 1.83
C SER A 67 -5.88 13.09 1.73
N GLY A 68 -7.01 12.35 1.77
CA GLY A 68 -8.36 12.90 1.74
C GLY A 68 -8.88 13.19 0.33
N TYR A 69 -8.20 12.70 -0.70
CA TYR A 69 -8.58 12.89 -2.09
C TYR A 69 -9.14 11.57 -2.66
N SER A 70 -10.37 11.63 -3.17
CA SER A 70 -11.10 10.59 -3.94
C SER A 70 -11.94 9.56 -3.15
N GLN A 71 -13.00 9.09 -3.82
CA GLN A 71 -13.64 7.81 -3.48
C GLN A 71 -12.65 6.65 -3.70
N PRO A 72 -12.76 5.56 -2.92
CA PRO A 72 -11.91 4.39 -3.10
C PRO A 72 -12.14 3.77 -4.48
N PRO A 73 -11.09 3.55 -5.29
CA PRO A 73 -11.23 2.91 -6.59
C PRO A 73 -11.43 1.40 -6.46
N LEU A 74 -11.78 0.74 -7.57
CA LEU A 74 -11.67 -0.71 -7.69
C LEU A 74 -10.20 -1.12 -7.56
N TRP A 75 -9.90 -1.98 -6.60
CA TRP A 75 -8.55 -2.50 -6.38
C TRP A 75 -8.19 -3.59 -7.39
N ASN A 76 -6.94 -3.61 -7.85
CA ASN A 76 -6.45 -4.61 -8.82
C ASN A 76 -5.83 -5.83 -8.13
N LYS A 77 -4.96 -5.58 -7.16
CA LYS A 77 -4.14 -6.58 -6.44
C LYS A 77 -4.22 -6.41 -4.93
N LEU A 78 -4.38 -5.19 -4.44
CA LEU A 78 -4.51 -4.92 -3.01
C LEU A 78 -5.97 -5.05 -2.57
N VAL A 79 -6.18 -5.25 -1.29
CA VAL A 79 -7.46 -5.01 -0.63
C VAL A 79 -7.13 -4.41 0.74
N MET A 80 -7.98 -3.52 1.26
CA MET A 80 -7.62 -2.74 2.45
C MET A 80 -8.70 -2.75 3.51
N ALA A 81 -8.28 -2.64 4.77
CA ALA A 81 -9.19 -2.34 5.86
C ALA A 81 -9.46 -0.83 5.94
N PRO A 82 -10.66 -0.40 6.38
CA PRO A 82 -11.84 -1.22 6.67
C PRO A 82 -12.68 -1.57 5.42
N LEU A 83 -12.22 -1.21 4.22
CA LEU A 83 -13.01 -1.25 2.97
C LEU A 83 -12.78 -2.56 2.18
N GLY A 84 -13.60 -3.57 2.46
CA GLY A 84 -13.69 -4.79 1.64
C GLY A 84 -12.71 -5.91 2.00
N LEU A 85 -11.74 -5.69 2.88
CA LEU A 85 -10.83 -6.76 3.33
C LEU A 85 -11.58 -7.93 3.98
N ARG A 86 -12.59 -7.67 4.81
CA ARG A 86 -13.38 -8.72 5.47
C ARG A 86 -14.08 -9.60 4.43
N ASP A 87 -14.80 -8.98 3.51
CA ASP A 87 -15.57 -9.71 2.49
C ASP A 87 -14.64 -10.50 1.57
N LYS A 88 -13.48 -9.92 1.21
CA LYS A 88 -12.48 -10.62 0.41
C LYS A 88 -11.90 -11.84 1.10
N ILE A 89 -11.68 -11.78 2.41
CA ILE A 89 -11.24 -12.94 3.19
C ILE A 89 -12.31 -14.04 3.15
N TYR A 90 -13.59 -13.70 3.34
CA TYR A 90 -14.67 -14.69 3.25
C TYR A 90 -14.80 -15.33 1.87
N GLU A 91 -14.55 -14.58 0.78
CA GLU A 91 -14.56 -15.12 -0.59
C GLU A 91 -13.44 -16.14 -0.85
N LEU A 92 -12.32 -16.04 -0.13
CA LEU A 92 -11.12 -16.87 -0.34
C LEU A 92 -11.08 -18.13 0.53
N ILE A 93 -12.05 -18.31 1.43
CA ILE A 93 -12.21 -19.50 2.31
C ILE A 93 -13.26 -20.42 1.69
#